data_AF-A0A6C2U0B8-F1
#
_entry.id   AF-A0A6C2U0B8-F1
#
_cell.length_a   1.000
_cell.length_b   1.000
_cell.length_c   1.000
_cell.angle_alpha   90.00
_cell.angle_beta   90.00
_cell.angle_gamma   90.00
#
_symmetry.space_group_name_H-M   'P 1'
#
loop_
_entity.id
_entity.type
_entity.pdbx_description
1 polymer ?
#
loop_
_entity_poly.entity_id
_entity_poly.type
_entity_poly.pdbx_seq_one_letter_code
_entity_poly.pdbx_strand_id
1 'polypeptide(L)'
;MAKILKDSEMAEVIHRAVHDDDVICCSDAYAHFLKDLSELICTHFGGVRGMVSGPDYPGDELGWTCGFLVNECVPSDGGVFARYDTDVVWSEEKEVQA
;
A
#
# COMPACT_ATOMS: atom_id res chain seq x y z
N MET A 1 20.87 21.04 1.10
CA MET A 1 21.33 20.66 2.46
C MET A 1 20.84 19.25 2.73
N ALA A 2 21.69 18.35 3.25
CA ALA A 2 21.31 16.95 3.50
C ALA A 2 20.82 16.75 4.95
N LYS A 3 19.94 15.76 5.15
CA LYS A 3 19.50 15.27 6.46
C LYS A 3 19.90 13.81 6.60
N ILE A 4 20.23 13.37 7.81
CA ILE A 4 20.42 11.96 8.16
C ILE A 4 19.26 11.58 9.05
N LEU A 5 18.56 10.50 8.73
CA LEU A 5 17.43 9.98 9.49
C LEU A 5 17.78 8.61 10.07
N LYS A 6 17.31 8.35 11.29
CA LYS A 6 17.25 7.01 11.89
C LYS A 6 16.15 6.19 11.25
N ASP A 7 16.22 4.88 11.42
CA ASP A 7 15.15 3.95 11.02
C ASP A 7 13.78 4.35 11.60
N SER A 8 13.72 4.67 12.88
CA SER A 8 12.51 5.12 13.57
C SER A 8 11.96 6.44 13.00
N GLU A 9 12.85 7.35 12.58
CA GLU A 9 12.46 8.62 11.97
C GLU A 9 11.94 8.42 10.55
N MET A 10 12.49 7.47 9.79
CA MET A 10 11.95 7.08 8.48
C MET A 10 10.56 6.44 8.62
N ALA A 11 10.37 5.55 9.60
CA ALA A 11 9.07 4.96 9.88
C ALA A 11 8.03 6.01 10.30
N GLU A 12 8.44 6.99 11.11
CA GLU A 12 7.58 8.11 11.50
C GLU A 12 7.16 8.97 10.30
N VAL A 13 8.05 9.23 9.34
CA VAL A 13 7.69 9.97 8.12
C VAL A 13 6.61 9.22 7.33
N ILE A 14 6.73 7.90 7.18
CA ILE A 14 5.72 7.07 6.51
C ILE A 14 4.40 7.10 7.28
N HIS A 15 4.46 6.99 8.61
CA HIS A 15 3.27 7.06 9.46
C HIS A 15 2.54 8.40 9.32
N ARG A 16 3.27 9.52 9.37
CA ARG A 16 2.66 10.85 9.21
C ARG A 16 2.13 11.07 7.80
N ALA A 17 2.83 10.59 6.77
CA ALA A 17 2.37 10.69 5.39
C ALA A 17 0.96 10.11 5.17
N VAL A 18 0.53 9.12 5.97
CA VAL A 18 -0.80 8.48 5.86
C VAL A 18 -1.83 8.96 6.90
N HIS A 19 -1.45 9.82 7.86
CA HIS A 19 -2.35 10.30 8.93
C HIS A 19 -2.44 11.83 9.05
N ASP A 20 -1.52 12.58 8.43
CA ASP A 20 -1.38 14.02 8.56
C ASP A 20 -1.46 14.69 7.18
N ASP A 21 -2.58 15.36 6.91
CA ASP A 21 -2.88 16.03 5.64
C ASP A 21 -1.86 17.14 5.30
N ASP A 22 -1.09 17.63 6.28
CA ASP A 22 -0.07 18.66 6.08
C ASP A 22 1.25 18.10 5.51
N VAL A 23 1.44 16.78 5.49
CA VAL A 23 2.67 16.13 4.99
C VAL A 23 2.62 15.91 3.48
N ILE A 24 1.49 15.38 2.97
CA ILE A 24 1.25 15.20 1.53
C ILE A 24 -0.06 15.91 1.18
N CYS A 25 0.06 17.10 0.62
CA CYS A 25 -1.06 18.04 0.50
C CYS A 25 -1.93 17.87 -0.76
N CYS A 26 -1.71 16.83 -1.59
CA CYS A 26 -2.59 16.57 -2.74
C CYS A 26 -2.76 15.08 -3.03
N SER A 27 -3.93 14.73 -3.58
CA SER A 27 -4.34 13.37 -3.90
C SER A 27 -3.40 12.68 -4.89
N ASP A 28 -2.93 13.39 -5.92
CA ASP A 28 -2.00 12.83 -6.91
C ASP A 28 -0.66 12.45 -6.27
N ALA A 29 -0.11 13.33 -5.43
CA ALA A 29 1.14 13.04 -4.71
C ALA A 29 0.96 11.87 -3.73
N TYR A 30 -0.21 11.78 -3.08
CA TYR A 30 -0.52 10.68 -2.18
C TYR A 30 -0.65 9.35 -2.93
N ALA A 31 -1.30 9.35 -4.10
CA ALA A 31 -1.38 8.18 -4.97
C ALA A 31 0.02 7.70 -5.42
N HIS A 32 0.91 8.63 -5.77
CA HIS A 32 2.30 8.31 -6.11
C HIS A 32 3.07 7.73 -4.92
N PHE A 33 2.93 8.35 -3.75
CA PHE A 33 3.52 7.84 -2.52
C PHE A 33 3.09 6.40 -2.20
N LEU A 34 1.79 6.09 -2.32
CA LEU A 34 1.29 4.73 -2.10
C LEU A 34 1.81 3.74 -3.15
N LYS A 35 1.99 4.16 -4.41
CA LYS A 35 2.60 3.31 -5.46
C LYS A 35 4.06 2.97 -5.13
N ASP A 36 4.84 3.96 -4.71
CA ASP A 36 6.25 3.75 -4.38
C ASP A 36 6.41 2.91 -3.10
N LEU A 37 5.56 3.15 -2.10
CA LEU A 37 5.55 2.39 -0.85
C LEU A 37 5.17 0.93 -1.09
N SER A 38 4.17 0.67 -1.92
CA SER A 38 3.76 -0.70 -2.25
C SER A 38 4.80 -1.44 -3.10
N GLU A 39 5.49 -0.75 -4.02
CA GLU A 39 6.64 -1.32 -4.75
C GLU A 39 7.78 -1.70 -3.80
N LEU A 40 8.08 -0.85 -2.81
CA LEU A 40 9.07 -1.14 -1.78
C LEU A 40 8.68 -2.38 -0.95
N ILE A 41 7.40 -2.48 -0.58
CA ILE A 41 6.87 -3.65 0.14
C ILE A 41 7.03 -4.91 -0.71
N CYS A 42 6.58 -4.90 -1.97
CA CYS A 42 6.69 -6.06 -2.86
C CYS A 42 8.15 -6.49 -3.09
N THR A 43 9.05 -5.51 -3.24
CA THR A 43 10.49 -5.76 -3.44
C THR A 43 11.12 -6.53 -2.29
N HIS A 44 10.70 -6.27 -1.04
CA HIS A 44 11.34 -6.84 0.15
C HIS A 44 10.56 -7.99 0.80
N PHE A 45 9.24 -8.03 0.62
CA PHE A 45 8.37 -9.00 1.29
C PHE A 45 7.60 -9.91 0.32
N GLY A 46 7.82 -9.76 -0.99
CA GLY A 46 7.16 -10.53 -2.02
C GLY A 46 5.80 -9.96 -2.44
N GLY A 47 5.19 -10.61 -3.42
CA GLY A 47 3.95 -10.17 -4.05
C GLY A 47 4.15 -9.27 -5.26
N VAL A 48 3.04 -8.91 -5.89
CA VAL A 48 2.94 -8.02 -7.05
C VAL A 48 1.94 -6.92 -6.71
N ARG A 49 2.36 -5.67 -6.88
CA ARG A 49 1.53 -4.50 -6.63
C ARG A 49 0.36 -4.42 -7.64
N GLY A 50 -0.85 -4.29 -7.13
CA GLY A 50 -2.07 -4.01 -7.89
C GLY A 50 -2.27 -2.52 -8.19
N MET A 51 -3.49 -2.09 -8.49
CA MET A 51 -3.81 -0.67 -8.66
C MET A 51 -3.91 0.03 -7.31
N VAL A 52 -3.51 1.32 -7.26
CA VAL A 52 -3.85 2.21 -6.15
C VAL A 52 -5.17 2.89 -6.51
N SER A 53 -6.18 2.71 -5.67
CA SER A 53 -7.48 3.35 -5.78
C SER A 53 -7.64 4.37 -4.67
N GLY A 54 -8.42 5.41 -4.94
CA GLY A 54 -8.74 6.46 -3.98
C GLY A 54 -10.25 6.58 -3.79
N PRO A 55 -10.70 7.49 -2.90
CA PRO A 55 -12.11 7.63 -2.52
C PRO A 55 -13.05 8.03 -3.66
N ASP A 56 -12.51 8.54 -4.78
CA ASP A 56 -13.29 8.87 -5.98
C ASP A 56 -13.54 7.65 -6.89
N TYR A 57 -13.01 6.48 -6.54
CA TYR A 57 -13.18 5.28 -7.36
C TYR A 57 -14.58 4.67 -7.17
N PRO A 58 -15.36 4.44 -8.25
CA PRO A 58 -16.73 3.96 -8.12
C PRO A 58 -16.80 2.58 -7.47
N GLY A 59 -17.45 2.50 -6.30
CA GLY A 59 -17.63 1.24 -5.55
C GLY A 59 -16.58 0.97 -4.47
N ASP A 60 -15.63 1.90 -4.24
CA ASP A 60 -14.62 1.77 -3.18
C ASP A 60 -15.02 2.62 -1.95
N GLU A 61 -15.63 1.97 -0.95
CA GLU A 61 -15.99 2.61 0.33
C GLU A 61 -14.83 2.60 1.34
N LEU A 62 -13.69 2.00 0.99
CA LEU A 62 -12.54 1.78 1.89
C LEU A 62 -11.55 2.95 1.87
N GLY A 63 -11.74 3.93 0.99
CA GLY A 63 -10.88 5.10 0.86
C GLY A 63 -9.68 4.83 -0.04
N TRP A 64 -8.47 5.09 0.46
CA TRP A 64 -7.24 4.81 -0.29
C TRP A 64 -6.80 3.36 -0.09
N THR A 65 -6.73 2.61 -1.18
CA THR A 65 -6.40 1.18 -1.17
C THR A 65 -5.29 0.86 -2.18
N CYS A 66 -4.55 -0.22 -1.92
CA CYS A 66 -3.60 -0.78 -2.88
C CYS A 66 -3.72 -2.30 -2.83
N GLY A 67 -4.00 -2.91 -3.98
CA GLY A 67 -4.02 -4.37 -4.10
C GLY A 67 -2.61 -4.96 -3.98
N PHE A 68 -2.48 -6.13 -3.36
CA PHE A 68 -1.26 -6.92 -3.32
C PHE A 68 -1.58 -8.35 -3.75
N LEU A 69 -1.04 -8.79 -4.88
CA LEU A 69 -1.17 -10.17 -5.34
C LEU A 69 0.00 -10.98 -4.78
N VAL A 70 -0.29 -11.92 -3.88
CA VAL A 70 0.70 -12.82 -3.31
C VAL A 70 1.31 -13.71 -4.40
N ASN A 71 2.64 -13.80 -4.46
CA ASN A 71 3.39 -14.61 -5.43
C ASN A 71 4.30 -15.63 -4.71
N GLU A 72 5.10 -16.37 -5.48
CA GLU A 72 6.00 -17.41 -4.96
C GLU A 72 7.10 -16.89 -4.02
N CYS A 73 7.35 -15.58 -3.98
CA CYS A 73 8.31 -14.96 -3.07
C CYS A 73 7.73 -14.76 -1.66
N VAL A 74 6.41 -14.88 -1.49
CA VAL A 74 5.77 -14.82 -0.17
C VAL A 74 5.87 -16.20 0.48
N PRO A 75 6.28 -16.29 1.77
CA PRO A 75 6.30 -17.54 2.51
C PRO A 75 4.96 -18.29 2.49
N SER A 76 5.01 -19.62 2.57
CA SER A 76 3.81 -20.47 2.51
C SER A 76 2.80 -20.27 3.65
N ASP A 77 3.23 -19.63 4.74
CA ASP A 77 2.36 -19.22 5.85
C ASP A 77 1.75 -17.82 5.64
N GLY A 78 1.95 -17.21 4.47
CA GLY A 78 1.49 -15.87 4.09
C GLY A 78 2.43 -14.73 4.49
N GLY A 79 3.52 -15.00 5.22
CA GLY A 79 4.53 -14.00 5.58
C GLY A 79 3.96 -12.76 6.28
N VAL A 80 4.37 -11.57 5.84
CA VAL A 80 3.85 -10.30 6.40
C VAL A 80 2.36 -10.09 6.06
N PHE A 81 1.88 -10.71 4.98
CA PHE A 81 0.50 -10.55 4.50
C PHE A 81 -0.50 -11.36 5.31
N ALA A 82 -0.08 -12.44 5.99
CA ALA A 82 -0.93 -13.30 6.82
C ALA A 82 -1.68 -12.58 7.95
N ARG A 83 -1.27 -11.35 8.28
CA ARG A 83 -1.89 -10.52 9.33
C ARG A 83 -2.99 -9.60 8.81
N TYR A 84 -3.12 -9.49 7.49
CA TYR A 84 -4.07 -8.60 6.85
C TYR A 84 -5.17 -9.44 6.21
N ASP A 85 -6.37 -9.30 6.76
CA ASP A 85 -7.48 -10.21 6.54
C ASP A 85 -8.46 -9.61 5.54
N THR A 86 -8.12 -9.73 4.24
CA THR A 86 -9.14 -9.76 3.19
C THR A 86 -8.57 -10.45 1.96
N ASP A 87 -8.74 -11.76 1.88
CA ASP A 87 -8.59 -12.50 0.61
C ASP A 87 -9.72 -12.05 -0.33
N VAL A 88 -9.53 -10.94 -1.04
CA VAL A 88 -10.43 -10.53 -2.13
C VAL A 88 -10.10 -11.32 -3.38
N VAL A 89 -11.12 -11.91 -4.01
CA VAL A 89 -10.95 -12.57 -5.31
C VAL A 89 -10.79 -11.46 -6.35
N TRP A 90 -9.56 -11.18 -6.74
CA TRP A 90 -9.24 -10.27 -7.85
C TRP A 90 -9.62 -10.95 -9.18
N SER A 91 -10.72 -10.53 -9.78
CA SER A 91 -11.04 -10.86 -11.17
C SER A 91 -11.17 -9.56 -11.97
N GLU A 92 -10.49 -9.48 -13.12
CA GLU A 92 -10.63 -8.36 -14.07
C GLU A 92 -10.36 -6.95 -13.50
N GLU A 93 -9.29 -6.81 -12.70
CA GLU A 93 -8.84 -5.51 -12.15
C GLU A 93 -9.86 -4.84 -11.19
N LYS A 94 -10.81 -5.59 -10.64
CA LYS A 94 -11.75 -5.12 -9.62
C LYS A 94 -11.83 -6.07 -8.44
N GLU A 95 -11.99 -5.49 -7.25
CA GLU A 95 -12.33 -6.24 -6.05
C GLU A 95 -13.73 -6.84 -6.17
N VAL A 96 -13.83 -8.15 -6.02
CA VAL A 96 -15.09 -8.84 -5.75
C VAL A 96 -14.95 -9.45 -4.36
N GLN A 97 -15.79 -9.02 -3.42
CA GLN A 97 -15.90 -9.66 -2.10
C GLN A 97 -16.24 -11.15 -2.30
N ALA A 98 -15.47 -12.02 -1.65
CA ALA A 98 -15.78 -13.44 -1.54
C ALA A 98 -16.98 -13.68 -0.61
#